data_AF-A0A6B0SLC2-F1
#
_entry.id   AF-A0A6B0SLC2-F1
#
_cell.length_a   1.000
_cell.length_b   1.000
_cell.length_c   1.000
_cell.angle_alpha   90.00
_cell.angle_beta   90.00
_cell.angle_gamma   90.00
#
_symmetry.space_group_name_H-M   'P 1'
#
loop_
_entity.id
_entity.type
_entity.pdbx_description
1 polymer ?
#
loop_
_entity_poly.entity_id
_entity_poly.type
_entity_poly.pdbx_seq_one_letter_code
_entity_poly.pdbx_strand_id
1 'polypeptide(L)' 'MDRYGNIDYATVAKRGTLASFALFLVGALGLAFAAESLPAWERTLLFDAEVLGVLGILLCPLVFGIVMPLTE' A
#
# COMPACT_ATOMS: atom_id res chain seq x y z
N MET A 1 21.12 -17.69 -23.84
CA MET A 1 20.89 -17.70 -22.39
C MET A 1 21.01 -16.26 -21.94
N ASP A 2 19.90 -15.53 -21.90
CA ASP A 2 19.87 -14.18 -21.36
C ASP A 2 18.60 -14.07 -20.53
N ARG A 3 18.72 -14.48 -19.27
CA ARG A 3 17.61 -14.63 -18.32
C ARG A 3 17.97 -14.00 -16.98
N TYR A 4 18.60 -12.83 -17.07
CA TYR A 4 18.67 -11.82 -16.03
C TYR A 4 17.63 -10.76 -16.45
N GLY A 5 16.41 -10.86 -15.97
CA GLY A 5 16.08 -10.16 -14.74
C GLY A 5 15.50 -8.77 -15.02
N ASN A 6 14.69 -8.61 -16.08
CA ASN A 6 13.83 -7.43 -16.21
C ASN A 6 12.70 -7.56 -15.18
N ILE A 7 13.02 -7.37 -13.89
CA ILE A 7 12.00 -7.05 -12.90
C ILE A 7 11.36 -5.78 -13.43
N ASP A 8 10.12 -5.92 -13.88
CA ASP A 8 9.35 -4.79 -14.36
C ASP A 8 8.96 -3.95 -13.14
N TYR A 9 9.90 -3.10 -12.72
CA TYR A 9 9.80 -2.20 -11.59
C TYR A 9 8.51 -1.37 -11.65
N ALA A 10 8.06 -1.03 -12.86
CA ALA A 10 6.78 -0.36 -13.08
C ALA A 10 5.59 -1.25 -12.70
N THR A 11 5.64 -2.55 -13.00
CA THR A 11 4.60 -3.52 -12.64
C THR A 11 4.59 -3.78 -11.12
N VAL A 12 5.76 -3.90 -10.49
CA VAL A 12 5.85 -4.07 -9.02
C VAL A 12 5.37 -2.83 -8.29
N ALA A 13 5.77 -1.63 -8.74
CA ALA A 13 5.30 -0.36 -8.20
C ALA A 13 3.78 -0.24 -8.30
N LYS A 14 3.19 -0.50 -9.47
CA LYS A 14 1.72 -0.45 -9.66
C LYS A 14 0.98 -1.41 -8.74
N ARG A 15 1.46 -2.65 -8.61
CA ARG A 15 0.85 -3.66 -7.73
C ARG A 15 0.98 -3.27 -6.26
N GLY A 16 2.12 -2.73 -5.85
CA GLY A 16 2.33 -2.21 -4.50
C GLY A 16 1.42 -1.02 -4.16
N THR A 17 1.30 -0.05 -5.07
CA THR A 17 0.39 1.08 -4.93
C THR A 17 -1.07 0.62 -4.88
N LEU A 18 -1.46 -0.33 -5.73
CA LEU A 18 -2.83 -0.86 -5.75
C LEU A 18 -3.16 -1.67 -4.48
N ALA A 19 -2.21 -2.46 -3.98
CA ALA A 19 -2.37 -3.16 -2.70
C ALA A 19 -2.51 -2.17 -1.54
N SER A 20 -1.68 -1.11 -1.51
CA SER A 20 -1.75 -0.05 -0.50
C SER A 20 -3.09 0.71 -0.57
N PHE A 21 -3.59 0.95 -1.79
CA PHE A 21 -4.90 1.57 -2.01
C PHE A 21 -6.06 0.70 -1.53
N ALA A 22 -6.01 -0.62 -1.78
CA ALA A 22 -7.02 -1.53 -1.25
C ALA A 22 -7.01 -1.54 0.29
N LEU A 23 -5.83 -1.51 0.90
CA LEU A 23 -5.65 -1.47 2.35
C LEU A 23 -6.21 -0.16 2.94
N PHE A 24 -5.92 0.97 2.30
CA PHE A 24 -6.52 2.27 2.62
C PHE A 24 -8.05 2.24 2.54
N LEU A 25 -8.62 1.71 1.45
CA LEU A 25 -10.08 1.63 1.29
C LEU A 25 -10.73 0.79 2.37
N VAL A 26 -10.13 -0.34 2.76
CA VAL A 26 -10.65 -1.17 3.85
C VAL A 26 -10.63 -0.44 5.18
N GLY A 27 -9.53 0.26 5.52
CA GLY A 27 -9.43 1.08 6.73
C GLY A 27 -10.47 2.20 6.75
N ALA A 28 -10.54 2.99 5.67
CA ALA A 28 -11.45 4.13 5.54
C ALA A 28 -12.93 3.71 5.56
N LEU A 29 -13.31 2.67 4.81
CA LEU A 29 -14.69 2.16 4.82
C LEU A 29 -15.04 1.50 6.16
N GLY A 30 -14.11 0.75 6.76
CA GLY A 30 -14.31 0.16 8.08
C GLY A 30 -14.54 1.21 9.16
N LEU A 31 -13.77 2.30 9.15
CA LEU A 31 -13.96 3.41 10.05
C LEU A 31 -15.26 4.19 9.75
N ALA A 32 -15.57 4.44 8.49
CA ALA A 32 -16.76 5.21 8.12
C ALA A 32 -18.08 4.50 8.47
N PHE A 33 -18.15 3.17 8.30
CA PHE A 33 -19.40 2.42 8.44
C PHE A 33 -19.50 1.63 9.75
N ALA A 34 -18.38 1.26 10.36
CA ALA A 34 -18.37 0.30 11.45
C ALA A 34 -17.74 0.84 12.74
N ALA A 35 -17.07 2.00 12.73
CA ALA A 35 -16.31 2.49 13.89
C ALA A 35 -17.10 2.59 15.20
N GLU A 36 -18.41 2.84 15.18
CA GLU A 36 -19.20 2.95 16.42
C GLU A 36 -19.57 1.60 17.04
N SER A 37 -19.61 0.55 16.22
CA SER A 37 -19.98 -0.81 16.66
C SER A 37 -18.78 -1.68 17.04
N LEU A 38 -17.56 -1.23 16.74
CA LEU A 38 -16.33 -1.99 16.97
C LEU A 38 -15.63 -1.60 18.29
N PRO A 39 -15.05 -2.58 19.01
CA PRO A 39 -14.11 -2.35 20.10
C PRO A 39 -13.02 -1.32 19.75
N ALA A 40 -12.55 -0.59 20.75
CA ALA A 40 -11.54 0.46 20.57
C ALA A 40 -10.26 -0.04 19.87
N TRP A 41 -9.84 -1.27 20.15
CA TRP A 41 -8.64 -1.86 19.56
C TRP A 41 -8.81 -2.19 18.06
N GLU A 42 -10.01 -2.55 17.61
CA GLU A 42 -10.28 -2.79 16.19
C GLU A 42 -10.33 -1.48 15.42
N ARG A 43 -10.89 -0.42 16.02
CA ARG A 43 -10.85 0.93 15.44
C ARG A 43 -9.41 1.41 15.24
N THR A 44 -8.52 1.17 16.19
CA THR A 44 -7.10 1.52 16.04
C THR A 44 -6.41 0.71 14.95
N LEU A 45 -6.73 -0.59 14.80
CA LEU A 45 -6.21 -1.39 13.68
C LEU A 45 -6.68 -0.91 12.32
N LEU A 46 -7.96 -0.53 12.20
CA LEU A 46 -8.50 0.04 10.96
C LEU A 46 -7.86 1.39 10.63
N PHE A 47 -7.59 2.21 11.65
CA PHE A 47 -6.88 3.46 11.49
C PHE A 47 -5.42 3.24 11.07
N ASP A 48 -4.70 2.31 11.70
CA ASP A 48 -3.33 1.96 11.32
C ASP A 48 -3.29 1.42 9.89
N ALA A 49 -4.28 0.61 9.50
CA ALA A 49 -4.44 0.12 8.13
C ALA A 49 -4.67 1.27 7.14
N GLU A 50 -5.54 2.24 7.46
CA GLU A 50 -5.75 3.44 6.65
C GLU A 50 -4.43 4.22 6.47
N VAL A 51 -3.73 4.51 7.56
CA VAL A 51 -2.46 5.25 7.57
C VAL A 51 -1.39 4.53 6.77
N LEU A 52 -1.23 3.20 6.96
CA LEU A 52 -0.29 2.40 6.20
C LEU A 52 -0.64 2.35 4.71
N GLY A 53 -1.93 2.31 4.37
CA GLY A 53 -2.40 2.38 2.99
C GLY A 53 -2.04 3.72 2.33
N VAL A 54 -2.26 4.85 3.00
CA VAL A 54 -1.88 6.18 2.49
C VAL A 54 -0.36 6.29 2.32
N LEU A 55 0.41 5.88 3.34
CA LEU A 55 1.87 5.89 3.27
C LEU A 55 2.37 4.99 2.14
N GLY A 56 1.78 3.80 1.98
CA GLY A 56 2.12 2.86 0.93
C GLY A 56 1.83 3.41 -0.48
N ILE A 57 0.73 4.15 -0.67
CA ILE A 57 0.41 4.79 -1.97
C ILE A 57 1.49 5.80 -2.38
N LEU A 58 2.05 6.54 -1.42
CA LEU A 58 3.12 7.52 -1.69
C LEU A 58 4.49 6.86 -1.82
N LEU A 59 4.81 5.93 -0.93
CA LEU A 59 6.13 5.31 -0.83
C LEU A 59 6.35 4.21 -1.88
N CYS A 60 5.35 3.41 -2.24
CA CYS A 60 5.50 2.36 -3.25
C CYS A 60 5.96 2.87 -4.62
N PRO A 61 5.31 3.86 -5.26
CA PRO A 61 5.76 4.35 -6.56
C PRO A 61 7.10 5.07 -6.47
N LEU A 62 7.40 5.71 -5.33
CA LEU A 62 8.67 6.38 -5.13
C LEU A 62 9.83 5.38 -4.97
N VAL A 63 9.68 4.37 -4.13
CA VAL A 63 10.73 3.37 -3.88
C VAL A 63 10.89 2.42 -5.06
N PHE A 64 9.80 1.80 -5.53
CA PHE A 64 9.88 0.78 -6.58
C PHE A 64 9.93 1.40 -7.99
N GLY A 65 9.32 2.56 -8.20
CA GLY A 65 9.29 3.20 -9.52
C GLY A 65 10.44 4.17 -9.80
N ILE A 66 11.08 4.72 -8.76
CA ILE A 66 12.15 5.72 -8.91
C ILE A 66 13.45 5.25 -8.27
N VAL A 67 13.44 4.89 -6.98
CA VAL A 67 14.70 4.58 -6.27
C VAL A 67 15.34 3.29 -6.78
N MET A 68 14.59 2.18 -6.87
CA MET A 68 15.16 0.89 -7.31
C MET A 68 15.78 0.93 -8.71
N PRO A 69 15.13 1.49 -9.74
CA PRO A 69 15.74 1.62 -11.07
C PRO A 69 16.99 2.49 -11.13
N LEU A 70 17.20 3.38 -10.15
CA LEU A 70 18.38 4.26 -10.09
C LEU A 70 19.54 3.67 -9.28
N THR A 71 19.28 2.63 -8.49
CA THR A 71 20.28 1.94 -7.65
C THR A 71 20.88 0.70 -8.31
N GLU A 72 20.28 0.22 -9.39
CA GLU A 72 20.83 -0.81 -10.28
C GLU A 72 21.53 -0.18 -11.50
#